data_AF-A0A3D1BCZ7-F1
#
_entry.id   AF-A0A3D1BCZ7-F1
#
_cell.length_a   1.000
_cell.length_b   1.000
_cell.length_c   1.000
_cell.angle_alpha   90.00
_cell.angle_beta   90.00
_cell.angle_gamma   90.00
#
_symmetry.space_group_name_H-M   'P 1'
#
loop_
_entity.id
_entity.type
_entity.pdbx_description
1 polymer ?
#
loop_
_entity_poly.entity_id
_entity_poly.type
_entity_poly.pdbx_seq_one_letter_code
_entity_poly.pdbx_strand_id
1 'polypeptide(L)'
;FDEHRIWQQLITKSQTGALKWMHRYRLEQRLMMRESGSVWQHRARYFVQVTWPIPNHPAWSVSAYEEAFIGLRSLENPVLNLLQQNRLSVALNHKLEGGTTLQLGYLQQVLWKGSGLAAERNHVLLVGVRHNLDFRD
;
A
#
# COMPACT_ATOMS: atom_id res chain seq x y z
N PHE A 1 -7.19 -22.52 -3.98
CA PHE A 1 -6.78 -21.66 -5.09
C PHE A 1 -5.34 -21.31 -4.84
N ASP A 2 -4.45 -21.58 -5.78
CA ASP A 2 -3.02 -21.33 -5.57
C ASP A 2 -2.61 -20.13 -6.41
N GLU A 3 -1.89 -19.20 -5.79
CA GLU A 3 -1.44 -17.99 -6.44
C GLU A 3 0.05 -17.74 -6.17
N HIS A 4 0.85 -17.74 -7.23
CA HIS A 4 2.27 -17.36 -7.18
C HIS A 4 2.46 -15.95 -7.69
N ARG A 5 3.37 -15.19 -7.08
CA ARG A 5 3.61 -13.79 -7.42
C ARG A 5 5.09 -13.50 -7.56
N ILE A 6 5.45 -12.84 -8.64
CA ILE A 6 6.74 -12.19 -8.83
C ILE A 6 6.49 -10.69 -9.00
N TRP A 7 7.36 -9.85 -8.48
CA TRP A 7 7.20 -8.41 -8.64
C TRP A 7 8.53 -7.67 -8.75
N GLN A 8 8.49 -6.56 -9.48
CA GLN A 8 9.54 -5.56 -9.54
C GLN A 8 9.06 -4.30 -8.81
N GLN A 9 9.96 -3.61 -8.12
CA GLN A 9 9.60 -2.44 -7.33
C GLN A 9 10.65 -1.35 -7.39
N LEU A 10 10.18 -0.11 -7.57
CA LEU A 10 10.95 1.12 -7.39
C LEU A 10 10.39 1.89 -6.20
N ILE A 11 11.25 2.28 -5.27
CA ILE A 11 10.92 3.18 -4.16
C ILE A 11 11.70 4.48 -4.35
N THR A 12 11.02 5.60 -4.33
CA THR A 12 11.65 6.93 -4.27
C THR A 12 11.26 7.62 -2.97
N LYS A 13 12.18 8.40 -2.41
CA LYS A 13 11.98 9.16 -1.18
C LYS A 13 12.42 10.59 -1.44
N SER A 14 11.64 11.55 -0.98
CA SER A 14 11.96 12.97 -1.08
C SER A 14 11.45 13.71 0.16
N GLN A 15 11.87 14.97 0.29
CA GLN A 15 11.47 15.82 1.41
C GLN A 15 11.17 17.22 0.88
N THR A 16 10.05 17.80 1.34
CA THR A 16 9.66 19.18 1.04
C THR A 16 9.34 19.87 2.36
N GLY A 17 10.25 20.74 2.82
CA GLY A 17 10.19 21.29 4.18
C GLY A 17 10.21 20.18 5.23
N ALA A 18 9.21 20.15 6.10
CA ALA A 18 9.05 19.11 7.13
C ALA A 18 8.40 17.81 6.59
N LEU A 19 7.78 17.85 5.40
CA LEU A 19 7.05 16.71 4.85
C LEU A 19 8.01 15.71 4.22
N LYS A 20 7.93 14.45 4.64
CA LYS A 20 8.67 13.32 4.07
C LYS A 20 7.75 12.54 3.14
N TRP A 21 8.17 12.39 1.90
CA TRP A 21 7.42 11.68 0.87
C TRP A 21 8.09 10.34 0.57
N MET A 22 7.26 9.32 0.36
CA MET A 22 7.69 8.01 -0.14
C MET A 22 6.73 7.60 -1.26
N HIS A 23 7.28 7.37 -2.44
CA HIS A 23 6.55 6.78 -3.55
C HIS A 23 7.05 5.35 -3.76
N ARG A 24 6.14 4.45 -4.08
CA ARG A 24 6.48 3.06 -4.38
C ARG A 24 5.65 2.60 -5.57
N TYR A 25 6.36 2.27 -6.63
CA TYR A 25 5.82 1.73 -7.88
C TYR A 25 6.12 0.24 -7.88
N ARG A 26 5.11 -0.60 -8.10
CA ARG A 26 5.28 -2.05 -8.15
C ARG A 26 4.54 -2.63 -9.34
N LEU A 27 5.25 -3.43 -10.13
CA LEU A 27 4.66 -4.27 -11.17
C LEU A 27 4.65 -5.70 -10.65
N GLU A 28 3.48 -6.35 -10.66
CA GLU A 28 3.29 -7.71 -10.16
C GLU A 28 2.80 -8.61 -11.30
N GLN A 29 3.45 -9.77 -11.43
CA GLN A 29 3.05 -10.89 -12.28
C GLN A 29 2.45 -11.96 -11.36
N ARG A 30 1.18 -12.32 -11.59
CA ARG A 30 0.38 -13.17 -10.72
C ARG A 30 -0.04 -14.40 -11.50
N LEU A 31 0.52 -15.56 -11.17
CA LEU A 31 0.09 -16.85 -11.72
C LEU A 31 -1.05 -17.36 -10.85
N MET A 32 -2.27 -17.37 -11.40
CA MET A 32 -3.45 -17.91 -10.73
C MET A 32 -3.70 -19.33 -11.21
N MET A 33 -3.54 -20.31 -10.33
CA MET A 33 -3.79 -21.71 -10.62
C MET A 33 -5.21 -22.08 -10.17
N ARG A 34 -6.02 -22.53 -11.13
CA ARG A 34 -7.41 -22.97 -10.92
C ARG A 34 -7.57 -24.38 -11.48
N GLU A 35 -8.61 -25.08 -11.06
CA GLU A 35 -8.97 -26.39 -11.61
C GLU A 35 -9.20 -26.32 -13.13
N SER A 36 -9.71 -25.18 -13.62
CA SER A 36 -9.92 -24.90 -15.05
C SER A 36 -8.64 -24.53 -15.82
N GLY A 37 -7.48 -24.51 -15.17
CA GLY A 37 -6.20 -24.10 -15.76
C GLY A 37 -5.56 -22.89 -15.08
N SER A 38 -4.29 -22.64 -15.45
CA SER A 38 -3.49 -21.54 -14.89
C SER A 38 -3.55 -20.31 -15.77
N VAL A 39 -3.70 -19.12 -15.17
CA VAL A 39 -3.81 -17.85 -15.88
C VAL A 39 -2.86 -16.82 -15.28
N TRP A 40 -2.08 -16.16 -16.14
CA TRP A 40 -1.29 -14.99 -15.75
C TRP A 40 -2.15 -13.74 -15.69
N GLN A 41 -2.01 -12.98 -14.61
CA GLN A 41 -2.54 -11.64 -14.48
C GLN A 41 -1.44 -10.66 -14.09
N HIS A 42 -1.48 -9.47 -14.66
CA HIS A 42 -0.55 -8.41 -14.32
C HIS A 42 -1.25 -7.34 -13.50
N ARG A 43 -0.52 -6.75 -12.55
CA ARG A 43 -1.03 -5.67 -11.72
C ARG A 43 0.02 -4.61 -11.50
N ALA A 44 -0.31 -3.37 -11.83
CA ALA A 44 0.46 -2.21 -11.42
C ALA A 44 -0.08 -1.70 -10.08
N ARG A 45 0.81 -1.31 -9.18
CA ARG A 45 0.48 -0.67 -7.91
C ARG A 45 1.29 0.60 -7.76
N TYR A 46 0.61 1.63 -7.29
CA TYR A 46 1.22 2.89 -6.92
C TYR A 46 0.84 3.21 -5.49
N PHE A 47 1.85 3.43 -4.66
CA PHE A 47 1.71 3.84 -3.27
C PHE A 47 2.39 5.19 -3.09
N VAL A 48 1.71 6.12 -2.43
CA VAL A 48 2.26 7.39 -2.01
C VAL A 48 1.97 7.61 -0.54
N GLN A 49 3.01 7.93 0.22
CA GLN A 49 2.89 8.28 1.63
C GLN A 49 3.54 9.62 1.90
N VAL A 50 2.85 10.43 2.69
CA VAL A 50 3.40 11.62 3.32
C VAL A 50 3.49 11.39 4.83
N THR A 51 4.60 11.79 5.43
CA THR A 51 4.78 11.83 6.88
C THR A 51 5.16 13.23 7.30
N TRP A 52 4.39 13.80 8.22
CA TRP A 52 4.60 15.11 8.78
C TRP A 52 4.96 15.00 10.27
N PRO A 53 6.17 15.40 10.69
CA PRO A 53 6.50 15.53 12.10
C PRO A 53 5.72 16.70 12.70
N ILE A 54 5.17 16.50 13.90
CA ILE A 54 4.38 17.54 14.58
C ILE A 54 5.33 18.62 15.10
N PRO A 55 5.15 19.91 14.74
CA PRO A 55 5.97 21.00 15.24
C PRO A 55 6.00 21.02 16.77
N ASN A 56 7.18 21.27 17.36
CA ASN A 56 7.42 21.28 18.82
C ASN A 56 7.18 19.93 19.54
N HIS A 57 6.86 18.85 18.81
CA HIS A 57 6.61 17.52 19.35
C HIS A 57 7.41 16.47 18.56
N PRO A 58 8.75 16.41 18.72
CA PRO A 58 9.64 15.61 17.85
C PRO A 58 9.42 14.10 17.93
N ALA A 59 8.78 13.61 18.99
CA ALA A 59 8.39 12.21 19.14
C ALA A 59 7.14 11.85 18.33
N TRP A 60 6.35 12.83 17.87
CA TRP A 60 5.07 12.59 17.21
C TRP A 60 5.12 12.94 15.73
N SER A 61 4.46 12.12 14.92
CA SER A 61 4.24 12.41 13.50
C SER A 61 2.92 11.86 13.03
N VAL A 62 2.31 12.54 12.07
CA VAL A 62 1.13 12.06 11.35
C VAL A 62 1.59 11.55 10.00
N SER A 63 1.06 10.41 9.58
CA SER A 63 1.29 9.89 8.24
C SER A 63 -0.03 9.59 7.56
N ALA A 64 -0.12 9.91 6.28
CA ALA A 64 -1.20 9.49 5.42
C ALA A 64 -0.63 8.79 4.19
N TYR A 65 -1.32 7.77 3.71
CA TYR A 65 -0.95 7.14 2.45
C TYR A 65 -2.18 6.78 1.62
N GLU A 66 -1.96 6.74 0.32
CA GLU A 66 -2.88 6.16 -0.65
C GLU A 66 -2.14 5.03 -1.42
N GLU A 67 -2.87 3.95 -1.74
CA GLU A 67 -2.37 2.88 -2.60
C GLU A 67 -3.43 2.40 -3.60
N ALA A 68 -3.17 2.62 -4.88
CA ALA A 68 -3.99 2.18 -5.99
C ALA A 68 -3.50 0.84 -6.55
N PHE A 69 -4.44 -0.04 -6.89
CA PHE A 69 -4.19 -1.36 -7.46
C PHE A 69 -4.87 -1.46 -8.82
N ILE A 70 -4.09 -1.44 -9.89
CA ILE A 70 -4.57 -1.42 -11.26
C ILE A 70 -4.30 -2.79 -11.90
N GLY A 71 -5.36 -3.54 -12.17
CA GLY A 71 -5.27 -4.81 -12.88
C GLY A 71 -5.10 -4.56 -14.37
N LEU A 72 -3.94 -4.93 -14.92
CA LEU A 72 -3.71 -4.82 -16.35
C LEU A 72 -4.46 -5.97 -17.05
N ARG A 73 -5.13 -5.66 -18.16
CA ARG A 73 -5.97 -6.59 -18.92
C ARG A 73 -5.61 -6.52 -20.40
N SER A 74 -5.74 -7.66 -21.09
CA SER A 74 -5.64 -7.68 -22.55
C SER A 74 -6.77 -6.85 -23.15
N LEU A 75 -6.49 -6.18 -24.27
CA LEU A 75 -7.49 -5.43 -25.03
C LEU A 75 -8.59 -6.34 -25.61
N GLU A 76 -8.29 -7.62 -25.78
CA GLU A 76 -9.24 -8.64 -26.26
C GLU A 76 -10.30 -9.01 -25.20
N ASN A 77 -10.04 -8.73 -23.93
CA ASN A 77 -10.95 -9.01 -22.82
C ASN A 77 -11.10 -7.77 -21.92
N PRO A 78 -11.78 -6.72 -22.42
CA PRO A 78 -11.92 -5.47 -21.70
C PRO A 78 -12.75 -5.66 -20.43
N VAL A 79 -12.41 -4.90 -19.40
CA VAL A 79 -13.20 -4.78 -18.17
C VAL A 79 -13.59 -3.33 -17.98
N LEU A 80 -14.72 -3.10 -17.31
CA LEU A 80 -15.19 -1.73 -17.05
C LEU A 80 -14.30 -1.00 -16.03
N ASN A 81 -13.76 -1.74 -15.05
CA ASN A 81 -12.89 -1.17 -14.02
C ASN A 81 -11.52 -1.86 -13.98
N LEU A 82 -10.47 -1.10 -14.34
CA LEU A 82 -9.08 -1.50 -14.15
C LEU A 82 -8.61 -1.27 -12.72
N LEU A 83 -9.18 -0.29 -12.00
CA LEU A 83 -8.91 -0.08 -10.58
C LEU A 83 -9.61 -1.18 -9.78
N GLN A 84 -8.83 -2.17 -9.35
CA GLN A 84 -9.34 -3.32 -8.60
C GLN A 84 -9.52 -2.99 -7.12
N GLN A 85 -8.65 -2.12 -6.61
CA GLN A 85 -8.61 -1.80 -5.20
C GLN A 85 -7.95 -0.44 -4.95
N ASN A 86 -8.40 0.26 -3.92
CA ASN A 86 -7.79 1.46 -3.40
C ASN A 86 -7.71 1.38 -1.88
N ARG A 87 -6.61 1.84 -1.31
CA ARG A 87 -6.39 1.92 0.13
C ARG A 87 -6.03 3.34 0.49
N LEU A 88 -6.77 3.92 1.44
CA LEU A 88 -6.48 5.22 2.00
C LEU A 88 -6.32 5.08 3.51
N SER A 89 -5.22 5.57 4.04
CA SER A 89 -4.93 5.49 5.48
C SER A 89 -4.45 6.81 6.04
N VAL A 90 -4.78 7.02 7.31
CA VAL A 90 -4.19 8.04 8.18
C VAL A 90 -3.76 7.36 9.49
N ALA A 91 -2.61 7.77 10.02
CA ALA A 91 -2.05 7.20 11.23
C ALA A 91 -1.29 8.25 12.04
N LEU A 92 -1.39 8.13 13.36
CA LEU A 92 -0.55 8.81 14.33
C LEU A 92 0.60 7.87 14.70
N ASN A 93 1.81 8.42 14.72
CA ASN A 93 3.03 7.68 15.02
C ASN A 93 3.73 8.32 16.22
N HIS A 94 4.19 7.49 17.15
CA HIS A 94 4.96 7.89 18.31
C HIS A 94 6.31 7.17 18.34
N LYS A 95 7.39 7.94 18.27
CA LYS A 95 8.76 7.44 18.35
C LYS A 95 9.18 7.35 19.81
N LEU A 96 9.56 6.15 20.22
CA LEU A 96 10.14 5.87 21.52
C LEU A 96 11.68 5.97 21.46
N GLU A 97 12.29 6.02 22.64
CA GLU A 97 13.73 5.85 22.78
C GLU A 97 14.17 4.46 22.28
N GLY A 98 15.41 4.34 21.81
CA GLY A 98 15.93 3.07 21.27
C GLY A 98 15.44 2.69 19.87
N GLY A 99 14.85 3.61 19.11
CA GLY A 99 14.53 3.38 17.69
C GLY A 99 13.21 2.67 17.40
N THR A 100 12.38 2.45 18.42
CA THR A 100 11.00 1.92 18.26
C THR A 100 10.04 3.03 17.83
N THR A 101 9.07 2.70 16.99
CA THR A 101 7.96 3.55 16.57
C THR A 101 6.66 2.78 16.73
N LEU A 102 5.74 3.32 17.52
CA LEU A 102 4.37 2.86 17.60
C LEU A 102 3.51 3.57 16.56
N GLN A 103 2.54 2.87 16.00
CA GLN A 103 1.60 3.39 15.02
C GLN A 103 0.18 3.00 15.41
N LEU A 104 -0.72 3.99 15.44
CA LEU A 104 -2.16 3.80 15.54
C LEU A 104 -2.80 4.51 14.35
N GLY A 105 -3.60 3.80 13.59
CA GLY A 105 -4.17 4.35 12.37
C GLY A 105 -5.49 3.74 11.98
N TYR A 106 -6.05 4.31 10.93
CA TYR A 106 -7.26 3.85 10.30
C TYR A 106 -6.98 3.66 8.81
N LEU A 107 -7.53 2.59 8.24
CA LEU A 107 -7.44 2.25 6.84
C LEU A 107 -8.85 2.03 6.30
N GLN A 108 -9.17 2.81 5.27
CA GLN A 108 -10.31 2.54 4.40
C GLN A 108 -9.82 1.81 3.16
N GLN A 109 -10.44 0.67 2.86
CA GLN A 109 -10.13 -0.14 1.68
C GLN A 109 -11.38 -0.32 0.84
N VAL A 110 -11.28 -0.01 -0.44
CA VAL A 110 -12.36 -0.25 -1.41
C VAL A 110 -11.88 -1.28 -2.43
N LEU A 111 -12.71 -2.28 -2.74
CA LEU A 111 -12.46 -3.27 -3.79
C LEU A 111 -13.57 -3.17 -4.84
N TRP A 112 -13.22 -2.85 -6.07
CA TRP A 112 -14.17 -2.84 -7.17
C TRP A 112 -14.13 -4.16 -7.93
N LYS A 113 -15.30 -4.70 -8.26
CA LYS A 113 -15.39 -5.85 -9.16
C LYS A 113 -15.17 -5.37 -10.59
N GLY A 114 -14.55 -6.24 -11.41
CA GLY A 114 -14.26 -5.92 -12.83
C GLY A 114 -15.50 -5.64 -13.67
N SER A 115 -16.68 -6.14 -13.25
CA SER A 115 -17.97 -5.84 -13.87
C SER A 115 -18.49 -4.42 -13.60
N GLY A 116 -17.90 -3.68 -12.66
CA GLY A 116 -18.34 -2.33 -12.29
C GLY A 116 -19.63 -2.24 -11.46
N LEU A 117 -20.35 -3.34 -11.29
CA LEU A 117 -21.68 -3.36 -10.64
C LEU A 117 -21.62 -3.42 -9.11
N ALA A 118 -20.46 -3.72 -8.54
CA ALA A 118 -20.32 -3.88 -7.10
C ALA A 118 -18.96 -3.40 -6.61
N ALA A 119 -18.97 -2.83 -5.41
CA ALA A 119 -17.79 -2.46 -4.66
C ALA A 119 -17.95 -2.91 -3.21
N GLU A 120 -16.87 -3.42 -2.63
CA GLU A 120 -16.77 -3.76 -1.22
C GLU A 120 -16.00 -2.66 -0.50
N ARG A 121 -16.45 -2.25 0.68
CA ARG A 121 -15.84 -1.18 1.48
C ARG A 121 -15.54 -1.71 2.88
N ASN A 122 -14.27 -1.71 3.23
CA ASN A 122 -13.77 -2.22 4.50
C ASN A 122 -13.11 -1.10 5.30
N HIS A 123 -13.36 -1.13 6.60
CA HIS A 123 -12.85 -0.18 7.59
C HIS A 123 -11.97 -0.96 8.57
N VAL A 124 -10.70 -0.56 8.71
CA VAL A 124 -9.71 -1.32 9.48
C VAL A 124 -9.01 -0.40 10.45
N LEU A 125 -8.98 -0.79 11.72
CA LEU A 125 -8.09 -0.21 12.72
C LEU A 125 -6.69 -0.82 12.54
N LEU A 126 -5.68 0.03 12.40
CA LEU A 126 -4.28 -0.36 12.28
C LEU A 126 -3.56 -0.11 13.61
N VAL A 127 -2.91 -1.15 14.11
CA VAL A 127 -1.96 -1.07 15.24
C VAL A 127 -0.65 -1.65 14.76
N GLY A 128 0.44 -0.89 14.88
CA GLY A 128 1.74 -1.27 14.34
C GLY A 128 2.89 -0.92 15.26
N VAL A 129 3.94 -1.74 15.20
CA VAL A 129 5.21 -1.50 15.89
C VAL A 129 6.32 -1.67 14.86
N ARG A 130 7.23 -0.70 14.77
CA ARG A 130 8.45 -0.79 13.96
C ARG A 130 9.65 -0.53 14.86
N HIS A 131 10.62 -1.44 14.87
CA HIS A 131 11.88 -1.25 15.57
C HIS A 131 13.03 -1.30 14.57
N ASN A 132 13.96 -0.34 14.67
CA ASN A 132 15.16 -0.32 13.86
C ASN A 132 16.28 -1.04 14.63
N LEU A 133 16.59 -2.27 14.22
CA LEU A 133 17.69 -3.03 14.79
C LEU A 133 19.03 -2.46 14.32
N ASP A 134 19.94 -2.26 15.26
CA ASP A 134 21.33 -1.89 15.00
C ASP A 134 22.21 -3.09 15.33
N PHE A 135 22.93 -3.59 14.34
CA PHE A 135 23.80 -4.77 14.45
C PHE A 135 25.28 -4.40 14.35
N ARG A 136 25.61 -3.13 14.55
CA ARG A 136 26.98 -2.64 14.58
C ARG A 136 27.52 -2.86 15.99
N ASP A 137 28.26 -3.96 16.17
CA ASP A 137 29.19 -4.15 17.30
C ASP A 137 30.50 -3.37 17.07
#